data_AF-U6E0T3-F1
#
_entry.id   AF-U6E0T3-F1
#
_cell.length_a   1.000
_cell.length_b   1.000
_cell.length_c   1.000
_cell.angle_alpha   90.00
_cell.angle_beta   90.00
_cell.angle_gamma   90.00
#
_symmetry.space_group_name_H-M   'P 1'
#
loop_
_entity.id
_entity.type
_entity.pdbx_description
1 polymer ?
#
loop_
_entity_poly.entity_id
_entity_poly.type
_entity_poly.pdbx_seq_one_letter_code
_entity_poly.pdbx_strand_id
1 'polypeptide(L)'
;GTNPKIQNSNMPRECIRQFFPKRKCFVFDRPTSDRNLLFHLEKVPEDKLDSTFQEQSKKFCTYIFNHTKTKTLREGITVTGSRLGTLL
;
A
#
# COMPACT_ATOMS: atom_id res chain seq x y z
N GLY A 1 -1.75 -15.25 25.84
CA GLY A 1 -2.68 -15.67 26.91
C GLY A 1 -3.93 -16.25 26.27
N THR A 2 -4.57 -17.22 26.90
CA THR A 2 -5.77 -17.92 26.40
C THR A 2 -7.07 -17.15 26.62
N ASN A 3 -7.00 -15.91 27.14
CA ASN A 3 -8.16 -15.05 27.29
C ASN A 3 -8.80 -14.80 25.90
N PRO A 4 -10.11 -15.01 25.73
CA PRO A 4 -10.80 -14.82 24.45
C PRO A 4 -10.60 -13.42 23.83
N LYS A 5 -10.54 -12.36 24.64
CA LYS A 5 -10.28 -10.99 24.14
C LYS A 5 -8.88 -10.86 23.54
N ILE A 6 -7.90 -11.53 24.15
CA ILE A 6 -6.51 -11.55 23.65
C ILE A 6 -6.45 -12.35 22.35
N GLN A 7 -7.09 -13.52 22.30
CA GLN A 7 -7.14 -14.35 21.09
C GLN A 7 -7.81 -13.59 19.92
N ASN A 8 -8.96 -12.95 20.17
CA ASN A 8 -9.67 -12.17 19.15
C ASN A 8 -8.83 -10.99 18.64
N SER A 9 -8.06 -10.34 19.51
CA SER A 9 -7.15 -9.26 19.13
C SER A 9 -5.94 -9.79 18.33
N ASN A 10 -5.39 -10.93 18.72
CA ASN A 10 -4.17 -11.50 18.12
C ASN A 10 -4.40 -12.19 16.80
N MET A 11 -5.54 -12.86 16.61
CA MET A 11 -5.86 -13.61 15.38
C MET A 11 -5.57 -12.80 14.09
N PRO A 12 -6.11 -11.58 13.90
CA PRO A 12 -5.81 -10.82 12.68
C PRO A 12 -4.33 -10.44 12.55
N ARG A 13 -3.64 -10.18 13.67
CA ARG A 13 -2.19 -9.86 13.66
C ARG A 13 -1.38 -11.07 13.23
N GLU A 14 -1.73 -12.25 13.72
CA GLU A 14 -1.08 -13.51 13.36
C GLU A 14 -1.31 -13.87 11.90
N CYS A 15 -2.55 -13.72 11.40
CA CYS A 15 -2.86 -13.92 9.98
C CYS A 15 -2.04 -12.98 9.08
N ILE A 16 -2.01 -11.67 9.34
CA ILE A 16 -1.18 -10.73 8.57
C ILE A 16 0.30 -11.16 8.64
N ARG A 17 0.76 -11.60 9.81
CA ARG A 17 2.15 -12.01 9.99
C ARG A 17 2.53 -13.26 9.20
N GLN A 18 1.61 -14.22 9.07
CA GLN A 18 1.81 -15.49 8.39
C GLN A 18 1.60 -15.39 6.88
N PHE A 19 0.51 -14.76 6.42
CA PHE A 19 0.17 -14.68 5.00
C PHE A 19 1.00 -13.67 4.22
N PHE A 20 1.48 -12.61 4.88
CA PHE A 20 2.28 -11.56 4.25
C PHE A 20 3.65 -11.46 4.94
N PRO A 21 4.62 -12.33 4.60
CA PRO A 21 5.92 -12.39 5.29
C PRO A 21 6.78 -11.13 5.05
N LYS A 22 6.65 -10.49 3.89
CA LYS A 22 7.27 -9.19 3.59
C LYS A 22 6.26 -8.08 3.85
N ARG A 23 6.60 -7.15 4.75
CA ARG A 23 5.74 -6.05 5.16
C ARG A 23 6.55 -4.76 5.21
N LYS A 24 5.98 -3.67 4.70
CA LYS A 24 6.51 -2.31 4.78
C LYS A 24 5.34 -1.38 5.10
N CYS A 25 5.57 -0.41 5.97
CA CYS A 25 4.58 0.60 6.34
C CYS A 25 5.00 1.96 5.80
N PHE A 26 4.05 2.71 5.25
CA PHE A 26 4.18 4.10 4.86
C PHE A 26 3.04 4.87 5.52
N VAL A 27 3.33 6.08 5.98
CA VAL A 27 2.36 7.01 6.52
C VAL A 27 2.32 8.24 5.63
N PHE A 28 1.14 8.86 5.56
CA PHE A 28 0.88 10.02 4.73
C PHE A 28 0.21 11.08 5.58
N ASP A 29 0.83 12.25 5.61
CA ASP A 29 0.25 13.44 6.19
C ASP A 29 -0.92 13.91 5.33
N ARG A 30 -1.74 14.81 5.86
CA ARG A 30 -2.89 15.33 5.11
C ARG A 30 -2.37 16.10 3.88
N PRO A 31 -2.84 15.79 2.65
CA PRO A 31 -2.28 16.39 1.43
C PRO A 31 -2.44 17.91 1.35
N THR A 32 -3.51 18.45 1.93
CA THR A 32 -3.77 19.89 2.03
C THR A 32 -4.75 20.16 3.16
N SER A 33 -4.62 21.32 3.82
CA SER A 33 -5.56 21.77 4.86
C SER A 33 -6.88 22.30 4.27
N ASP A 34 -6.87 22.74 3.01
CA ASP A 34 -8.06 23.23 2.31
C ASP A 34 -9.02 22.07 1.98
N ARG A 35 -10.26 22.18 2.48
CA ARG A 35 -11.29 21.15 2.29
C ARG A 35 -11.81 21.07 0.85
N ASN A 36 -11.92 22.20 0.16
CA ASN A 36 -12.41 22.24 -1.21
C ASN A 36 -11.37 21.63 -2.15
N LEU A 37 -10.08 21.93 -1.93
CA LEU A 37 -9.00 21.28 -2.66
C LEU A 37 -8.92 19.78 -2.35
N LEU A 38 -9.08 19.38 -1.09
CA LEU A 38 -9.08 17.96 -0.72
C LEU A 38 -10.22 17.17 -1.41
N PHE A 39 -11.38 17.79 -1.63
CA PHE A 39 -12.51 17.15 -2.32
C PHE A 39 -12.23 16.92 -3.83
N HIS A 40 -11.31 17.69 -4.40
CA HIS A 40 -10.88 17.60 -5.81
C HIS A 40 -9.38 17.37 -5.91
N LEU A 41 -8.83 16.52 -5.04
CA LEU A 41 -7.38 16.34 -4.86
C LEU A 41 -6.66 16.01 -6.17
N GLU A 42 -7.29 15.26 -7.06
CA GLU A 42 -6.77 14.88 -8.38
C GLU A 42 -6.53 16.08 -9.32
N LYS A 43 -7.15 17.23 -9.05
CA LYS A 43 -7.00 18.47 -9.82
C LYS A 43 -6.10 19.49 -9.13
N VAL A 44 -5.62 19.19 -7.92
CA VAL A 44 -4.80 20.10 -7.13
C VAL A 44 -3.38 20.12 -7.71
N PRO A 45 -2.83 21.28 -8.07
CA PRO A 45 -1.44 21.41 -8.47
C PRO A 45 -0.49 20.90 -7.38
N GLU A 46 0.59 20.25 -7.76
CA GLU A 46 1.52 19.61 -6.80
C GLU A 46 2.16 20.63 -5.83
N ASP A 47 2.40 21.86 -6.27
CA ASP A 47 2.92 22.96 -5.45
C ASP A 47 1.93 23.44 -4.36
N LYS A 48 0.66 23.05 -4.45
CA LYS A 48 -0.38 23.31 -3.44
C LYS A 48 -0.54 22.20 -2.41
N LEU A 49 0.18 21.09 -2.58
CA LEU A 49 0.20 19.99 -1.62
C LEU A 49 1.19 20.27 -0.50
N ASP A 50 0.92 19.72 0.67
CA ASP A 50 1.85 19.74 1.78
C ASP A 50 3.20 19.09 1.40
N SER A 51 4.30 19.76 1.71
CA SER A 51 5.64 19.31 1.33
C SER A 51 6.03 17.96 1.95
N THR A 52 5.54 17.67 3.17
CA THR A 52 5.77 16.38 3.84
C THR A 52 5.02 15.28 3.12
N PHE A 53 3.77 15.53 2.74
CA PHE A 53 2.98 14.60 1.94
C PHE A 53 3.63 14.32 0.57
N GLN A 54 4.15 15.34 -0.11
CA GLN A 54 4.87 15.19 -1.37
C GLN A 54 6.10 14.29 -1.21
N GLU A 55 6.92 14.52 -0.18
CA GLU A 55 8.11 13.71 0.08
C GLU A 55 7.75 12.26 0.44
N GLN A 56 6.74 12.05 1.29
CA GLN A 56 6.23 10.73 1.66
C GLN A 56 5.72 9.95 0.44
N SER A 57 4.97 10.63 -0.44
CA SER A 57 4.47 10.07 -1.70
C SER A 57 5.60 9.69 -2.64
N LYS A 58 6.61 10.55 -2.79
CA LYS A 58 7.80 10.23 -3.59
C LYS A 58 8.57 9.03 -3.03
N LYS A 59 8.74 8.95 -1.71
CA LYS A 59 9.39 7.81 -1.03
C LYS A 59 8.60 6.51 -1.26
N PHE A 60 7.28 6.57 -1.15
CA PHE A 60 6.40 5.43 -1.43
C PHE A 60 6.55 4.97 -2.88
N CYS A 61 6.37 5.85 -3.86
CA CYS A 61 6.49 5.52 -5.28
C CYS A 61 7.87 4.92 -5.61
N THR A 62 8.94 5.55 -5.13
CA THR A 62 10.32 5.07 -5.31
C THR A 62 10.50 3.65 -4.76
N TYR A 63 9.97 3.39 -3.56
CA TYR A 63 10.05 2.05 -2.98
C TYR A 63 9.31 1.02 -3.83
N ILE A 64 8.09 1.34 -4.28
CA ILE A 64 7.29 0.44 -5.11
C ILE A 64 8.01 0.12 -6.42
N PHE A 65 8.51 1.13 -7.15
CA PHE A 65 9.24 0.90 -8.40
C PHE A 65 10.50 0.04 -8.22
N ASN A 66 11.23 0.22 -7.12
CA ASN A 66 12.49 -0.48 -6.90
C ASN A 66 12.35 -1.86 -6.25
N HIS A 67 11.27 -2.12 -5.50
CA HIS A 67 11.16 -3.32 -4.66
C HIS A 67 10.00 -4.25 -5.04
N THR A 68 9.03 -3.79 -5.84
CA THR A 68 7.97 -4.69 -6.31
C THR A 68 8.54 -5.71 -7.29
N LYS A 69 8.05 -6.94 -7.18
CA LYS A 69 8.42 -8.03 -8.08
C LYS A 69 7.36 -8.18 -9.14
N THR A 70 7.78 -8.54 -10.35
CA THR A 70 6.86 -8.99 -11.40
C THR A 70 5.97 -10.11 -10.87
N LYS A 71 4.68 -10.07 -11.19
CA LYS A 71 3.72 -11.09 -10.77
C LYS A 71 4.13 -12.45 -11.33
N THR A 72 4.11 -13.46 -10.47
CA THR A 72 4.35 -14.86 -10.86
C THR A 72 3.24 -15.77 -10.33
N LEU A 73 3.04 -16.92 -10.98
CA LEU A 73 2.30 -18.05 -10.44
C LEU A 73 3.22 -18.92 -9.56
N ARG A 74 2.69 -20.04 -9.07
CA ARG A 74 3.52 -21.11 -8.50
C ARG A 74 4.61 -21.50 -9.49
N GLU A 75 5.75 -21.95 -8.97
CA GLU A 75 6.92 -22.33 -9.77
C GLU A 75 7.61 -21.15 -10.51
N GLY A 76 7.22 -19.90 -10.22
CA GLY A 76 7.94 -18.72 -10.73
C GLY A 76 7.54 -18.30 -12.15
N ILE A 77 6.47 -18.87 -12.70
CA ILE A 77 5.97 -18.53 -14.04
C ILE A 77 5.53 -17.06 -14.06
N THR A 78 6.19 -16.23 -14.86
CA THR A 78 5.82 -14.83 -15.03
C THR A 78 4.45 -14.66 -15.66
N VAL A 79 3.65 -13.77 -15.08
CA VAL A 79 2.32 -13.41 -15.57
C VAL A 79 2.44 -12.23 -16.52
N THR A 80 1.99 -12.43 -17.76
CA THR A 80 1.83 -11.42 -18.80
C THR A 80 0.40 -10.88 -18.82
N GLY A 81 0.11 -9.85 -19.62
CA GLY A 81 -1.24 -9.31 -19.78
C GLY A 81 -2.28 -10.36 -20.21
N SER A 82 -1.97 -11.18 -21.22
CA SER A 82 -2.87 -12.24 -21.68
C SER A 82 -3.15 -13.28 -20.59
N ARG A 83 -2.11 -13.71 -19.87
CA ARG A 83 -2.25 -14.66 -18.75
C ARG A 83 -3.03 -14.06 -17.60
N LEU A 84 -2.83 -12.79 -17.29
CA LEU A 84 -3.60 -12.10 -16.27
C LEU A 84 -5.09 -12.09 -16.64
N GLY A 85 -5.41 -11.82 -17.91
CA GLY A 85 -6.79 -11.86 -18.41
C GLY A 85 -7.46 -13.23 -18.31
N THR A 86 -6.71 -14.34 -18.31
CA THR A 86 -7.26 -15.68 -18.08
C THR A 86 -7.47 -16.00 -16.60
N LEU A 87 -6.79 -15.30 -15.68
CA LEU A 87 -6.88 -15.53 -14.23
C LEU A 87 -7.96 -14.69 -13.56
N LEU A 88 -8.43 -13.63 -14.22
CA LEU A 88 -9.52 -12.75 -13.79
C LEU A 88 -10.85 -13.27 -14.35
#